data_AF-A0A7C4HKE2-F1
#
_entry.id   AF-A0A7C4HKE2-F1
#
_cell.length_a   1.000
_cell.length_b   1.000
_cell.length_c   1.000
_cell.angle_alpha   90.00
_cell.angle_beta   90.00
_cell.angle_gamma   90.00
#
_symmetry.space_group_name_H-M   'P 1'
#
loop_
_entity.id
_entity.type
_entity.pdbx_description
1 polymer ?
#
loop_
_entity_poly.entity_id
_entity_poly.type
_entity_poly.pdbx_seq_one_letter_code
_entity_poly.pdbx_strand_id
1 'polypeptide(L)' 'MDISDHRLDRTAIVVTALDDDDEELKYCFSRSPEERLAAVELLRRINYGYNDTTEQRLCRVLEVVELSQS' A
#
# COMPACT_ATOMS: atom_id res chain seq x y z
N MET A 1 7.80 12.11 16.85
CA MET A 1 8.58 11.44 15.80
C MET A 1 8.35 12.24 14.54
N ASP A 2 9.37 12.95 14.06
CA ASP A 2 9.25 13.87 12.92
C ASP A 2 9.28 13.05 11.62
N ILE A 3 8.21 13.10 10.81
CA ILE A 3 8.08 12.32 9.57
C ILE A 3 9.07 12.79 8.49
N SER A 4 9.62 14.00 8.64
CA SER A 4 10.48 14.65 7.63
C SER A 4 11.83 13.96 7.44
N ASP A 5 12.25 13.09 8.36
CA ASP A 5 13.53 12.37 8.31
C ASP A 5 13.43 10.97 7.65
N HIS A 6 12.22 10.53 7.26
CA HIS A 6 12.02 9.28 6.56
C HIS A 6 12.07 9.48 5.04
N ARG A 7 13.25 9.22 4.45
CA ARG A 7 13.43 9.29 3.00
C ARG A 7 13.00 7.98 2.34
N LEU A 8 12.00 8.06 1.45
CA LEU A 8 11.54 6.92 0.66
C LEU A 8 12.63 6.43 -0.29
N ASP A 9 12.95 5.14 -0.24
CA ASP A 9 13.78 4.50 -1.27
C ASP A 9 12.92 4.22 -2.50
N ARG A 10 13.13 5.02 -3.55
CA ARG A 10 12.39 4.88 -4.82
C ARG A 10 12.86 3.69 -5.66
N THR A 11 14.02 3.10 -5.35
CA THR A 11 14.53 1.93 -6.07
C THR A 11 13.76 0.65 -5.72
N ALA A 12 13.08 0.65 -4.58
CA ALA A 12 12.21 -0.44 -4.13
C ALA A 12 10.78 -0.36 -4.71
N ILE A 13 10.46 0.66 -5.52
CA ILE A 13 9.12 0.92 -6.05
C ILE A 13 9.15 0.80 -7.57
N VAL A 14 8.22 0.01 -8.10
CA VAL A 14 7.98 -0.11 -9.55
C VAL A 14 6.60 0.45 -9.85
N VAL A 15 6.49 1.27 -10.88
CA VAL A 15 5.22 1.83 -11.38
C VAL A 15 4.84 1.09 -12.64
N THR A 16 3.66 0.48 -12.64
CA THR A 16 3.13 -0.34 -13.75
C THR A 16 1.86 0.29 -14.31
N ALA A 17 1.37 -0.24 -15.42
CA ALA A 17 0.05 0.11 -15.93
C ALA A 17 -1.05 -0.49 -15.02
N LEU A 18 -2.21 0.16 -14.96
CA LEU A 18 -3.33 -0.28 -14.10
C LEU A 18 -3.96 -1.60 -14.56
N ASP A 19 -3.85 -1.91 -15.85
CA ASP A 19 -4.35 -3.12 -16.51
C ASP A 19 -3.31 -4.24 -16.61
N ASP A 20 -2.12 -4.06 -16.00
CA ASP A 20 -1.07 -5.07 -15.94
C ASP A 20 -1.20 -5.92 -14.67
N ASP A 21 -2.03 -6.95 -14.76
CA ASP A 21 -2.27 -7.91 -13.66
C ASP A 21 -1.09 -8.88 -13.44
N ASP A 22 -0.14 -8.94 -14.39
CA ASP A 22 0.93 -9.93 -14.37
C ASP A 22 2.10 -9.53 -13.44
N GLU A 23 2.38 -8.23 -13.34
CA GLU A 23 3.56 -7.75 -12.61
C GLU A 23 3.45 -7.96 -11.09
N GLU A 24 2.25 -7.82 -10.52
CA GLU A 24 1.98 -8.13 -9.11
C GLU A 24 2.21 -9.61 -8.81
N LEU A 25 1.71 -10.50 -9.68
CA LEU A 25 1.86 -11.94 -9.52
C LEU A 25 3.32 -12.37 -9.62
N LYS A 26 4.08 -11.84 -10.58
CA LYS A 26 5.53 -12.09 -10.70
C LYS A 26 6.27 -11.68 -9.44
N TYR A 27 5.96 -10.50 -8.91
CA TYR A 27 6.55 -10.03 -7.65
C TYR A 27 6.23 -10.99 -6.50
N CYS A 28 4.95 -11.36 -6.33
CA CYS A 28 4.52 -12.29 -5.29
C CYS A 28 5.22 -13.64 -5.38
N PHE A 29 5.40 -14.18 -6.58
CA PHE A 29 6.08 -15.47 -6.77
C PHE A 29 7.61 -15.40 -6.66
N SER A 30 8.21 -14.22 -6.80
CA SER A 30 9.64 -14.02 -6.54
C SER A 30 10.02 -14.09 -5.05
N ARG A 31 9.03 -13.97 -4.16
CA ARG A 31 9.22 -14.00 -2.70
C ARG A 31 9.10 -15.40 -2.12
N SER A 32 9.72 -15.61 -0.96
CA SER A 32 9.62 -16.88 -0.25
C SER A 32 8.17 -17.14 0.21
N PRO A 33 7.77 -18.42 0.39
CA PRO A 33 6.45 -18.74 0.95
C PRO A 33 6.19 -18.07 2.30
N GLU A 34 7.22 -17.92 3.13
CA GLU A 34 7.13 -17.29 4.45
C GLU A 34 6.85 -15.79 4.35
N GLU A 35 7.55 -15.09 3.45
CA GLU A 35 7.33 -13.66 3.18
C GLU A 35 5.92 -13.40 2.66
N ARG A 36 5.43 -14.27 1.76
CA ARG A 36 4.05 -14.19 1.24
C ARG A 36 3.02 -14.37 2.34
N LEU A 37 3.22 -15.34 3.23
CA LEU A 37 2.33 -15.58 4.36
C LEU A 37 2.32 -14.39 5.33
N ALA A 38 3.48 -13.80 5.61
CA ALA A 38 3.61 -12.62 6.45
C ALA A 38 2.88 -11.41 5.82
N ALA A 39 3.00 -11.21 4.51
CA ALA A 39 2.29 -10.16 3.78
C ALA A 39 0.76 -10.33 3.87
N VAL A 40 0.25 -11.56 3.70
CA VAL A 40 -1.18 -11.86 3.83
C VAL A 40 -1.68 -11.61 5.26
N GLU A 41 -0.93 -12.01 6.29
CA GLU A 41 -1.30 -11.73 7.69
C GLU A 41 -1.28 -10.23 8.00
N LEU A 42 -0.32 -9.48 7.44
CA LEU A 42 -0.32 -8.02 7.53
C LEU A 42 -1.60 -7.42 6.93
N LEU A 43 -1.98 -7.83 5.71
CA LEU A 43 -3.21 -7.38 5.06
C LEU A 43 -4.46 -7.79 5.85
N ARG A 44 -4.50 -9.01 6.38
CA ARG A 44 -5.59 -9.46 7.26
C ARG A 44 -5.72 -8.56 8.48
N ARG A 45 -4.62 -8.22 9.15
CA ARG A 45 -4.61 -7.33 10.32
C ARG A 45 -5.02 -5.90 9.97
N ILE A 46 -4.65 -5.39 8.80
CA ILE A 46 -5.07 -4.06 8.32
C ILE A 46 -6.56 -4.03 8.01
N ASN A 47 -7.07 -5.06 7.33
CA ASN A 47 -8.46 -5.07 6.85
C ASN A 47 -9.47 -5.50 7.92
N TYR A 48 -9.06 -6.42 8.81
CA TYR A 48 -9.95 -7.10 9.75
C TYR A 48 -9.42 -7.14 11.19
N GLY A 49 -8.16 -6.79 11.41
CA GLY A 49 -7.58 -6.79 12.75
C GLY A 49 -8.20 -5.70 13.61
N TYR A 50 -8.48 -6.04 14.87
CA TYR A 50 -8.92 -5.14 15.95
C TYR A 50 -7.77 -4.23 16.40
N ASN A 51 -7.19 -3.50 15.46
CA ASN A 51 -6.16 -2.51 15.72
C ASN A 51 -6.85 -1.13 15.73
N ASP A 52 -6.42 -0.19 16.57
CA ASP A 52 -7.01 1.16 16.67
C ASP A 52 -7.05 1.91 15.31
N THR A 53 -6.19 1.52 14.36
CA THR A 53 -6.15 2.03 12.98
C THR A 53 -7.34 1.57 12.12
N THR A 54 -7.98 0.45 12.45
CA THR A 54 -9.19 -0.05 11.79
C THR A 54 -10.46 0.57 12.39
N GLU A 55 -10.42 1.01 13.65
CA GLU A 55 -11.54 1.72 14.29
C GLU A 55 -11.59 3.19 13.88
N GLN A 56 -10.44 3.85 13.74
CA GLN A 56 -10.30 5.21 13.23
C GLN A 56 -10.20 5.23 11.69
N ARG A 57 -11.05 4.46 10.98
CA ARG A 57 -11.05 4.50 9.51
C ARG A 57 -11.12 5.97 9.09
N LEU A 58 -10.15 6.42 8.31
CA LEU A 58 -10.30 7.61 7.48
C LEU A 58 -11.49 7.31 6.57
N CYS A 59 -12.69 7.75 6.96
CA CYS A 59 -13.80 7.88 6.04
C CYS A 59 -13.34 8.87 4.98
N ARG A 60 -12.76 8.35 3.89
CA ARG A 60 -12.38 9.14 2.74
C ARG A 60 -13.69 9.56 2.06
N VAL A 61 -14.22 10.70 2.47
CA VAL A 61 -15.04 11.49 1.56
C VAL A 61 -14.06 11.95 0.49
N LEU A 62 -14.06 11.25 -0.65
CA LEU A 62 -13.32 11.70 -1.80
C LEU A 62 -14.00 12.98 -2.29
N GLU A 63 -13.36 14.12 -2.07
CA GLU A 63 -13.77 15.39 -2.66
C GLU A 63 -13.04 15.57 -4.00
N VAL A 64 -13.78 15.97 -5.03
CA VAL A 64 -13.20 16.33 -6.33
C VAL A 64 -12.69 17.75 -6.25
N VAL A 65 -11.39 17.96 -6.47
CA VAL A 65 -10.78 19.30 -6.54
C VAL A 65 -10.48 19.68 -7.99
N GLU A 66 -10.75 20.94 -8.36
CA GLU A 66 -10.34 21.45 -9.68
C GLU A 66 -8.82 21.67 -9.71
N LEU A 67 -8.17 21.09 -10.72
CA LEU A 67 -6.75 21.29 -10.97
C LEU A 67 -6.53 22.72 -11.49
N SER A 68 -5.93 23.58 -10.67
CA SER A 68 -5.55 24.93 -11.08
C SER A 68 -4.37 24.84 -12.04
N GLN A 69 -4.60 25.17 -13.31
CA GLN A 69 -3.52 25.29 -14.30
C GLN A 69 -2.83 26.64 -14.15
N SER A 70 -1.49 26.63 -14.15
CA SER A 70 -0.63 27.82 -14.17
C SER A 70 -0.22 28.18 -15.59
#